data_AF-A0A952XB28-F1
#
_entry.id   AF-A0A952XB28-F1
#
_cell.length_a   1.000
_cell.length_b   1.000
_cell.length_c   1.000
_cell.angle_alpha   90.00
_cell.angle_beta   90.00
_cell.angle_gamma   90.00
#
_symmetry.space_group_name_H-M   'P 1'
#
loop_
_entity.id
_entity.type
_entity.pdbx_description
1 polymer ?
#
loop_
_entity_poly.entity_id
_entity_poly.type
_entity_poly.pdbx_seq_one_letter_code
_entity_poly.pdbx_strand_id
1 'polypeptide(L)' 'MAWVDLLTAFGLAIALEGLAYAAFPGPMRRAMAAVSLQPEQALRLAGVVALAAGVFIVWLVRG' A
#
# COMPACT_ATOMS: atom_id res chain seq x y z
N MET A 1 3.72 21.88 -9.56
CA MET A 1 2.83 20.82 -10.08
C MET A 1 3.15 19.45 -9.48
N ALA A 2 4.38 18.94 -9.53
CA ALA A 2 4.74 17.63 -8.95
C ALA A 2 4.37 17.41 -7.46
N TRP A 3 4.43 18.47 -6.63
CA TRP A 3 4.03 18.37 -5.21
C TRP A 3 2.52 18.10 -5.02
N VAL A 4 1.68 18.60 -5.93
CA VAL A 4 0.23 18.32 -5.89
C VAL A 4 -0.01 16.85 -6.21
N ASP A 5 0.65 16.30 -7.24
CA ASP A 5 0.53 14.88 -7.60
C ASP A 5 0.95 13.95 -6.45
N LEU A 6 2.03 14.31 -5.73
CA LEU A 6 2.48 13.56 -4.57
C LEU A 6 1.43 13.57 -3.44
N LEU A 7 0.87 14.75 -3.14
CA LEU A 7 -0.18 14.89 -2.14
C LEU A 7 -1.47 14.15 -2.56
N THR A 8 -1.81 14.16 -3.85
CA THR A 8 -2.95 13.41 -4.38
C THR A 8 -2.73 11.90 -4.25
N ALA A 9 -1.56 11.39 -4.65
CA ALA A 9 -1.23 9.97 -4.50
C ALA A 9 -1.26 9.53 -3.03
N PHE A 10 -0.70 10.36 -2.14
CA PHE A 10 -0.71 10.11 -0.70
C PHE A 10 -2.12 10.12 -0.11
N GLY A 11 -2.94 11.11 -0.49
CA GLY A 11 -4.34 11.19 -0.07
C GLY A 11 -5.17 9.99 -0.54
N LEU A 12 -4.95 9.52 -1.76
CA LEU A 12 -5.59 8.32 -2.30
C LEU A 12 -5.15 7.05 -1.54
N ALA A 13 -3.87 6.91 -1.22
CA ALA A 13 -3.37 5.78 -0.44
C ALA A 13 -4.07 5.69 0.93
N ILE A 14 -4.17 6.81 1.65
CA ILE A 14 -4.87 6.88 2.94
C ILE A 14 -6.36 6.58 2.78
N ALA A 15 -7.01 7.15 1.76
CA ALA A 15 -8.43 6.92 1.53
C ALA A 15 -8.74 5.45 1.23
N LEU A 16 -7.91 4.79 0.41
CA LEU A 16 -8.07 3.37 0.09
C LEU A 16 -7.80 2.48 1.32
N GLU A 17 -6.78 2.81 2.11
CA GLU A 17 -6.50 2.10 3.35
C GLU A 17 -7.65 2.25 4.36
N GLY A 18 -8.15 3.48 4.56
CA GLY A 18 -9.31 3.77 5.41
C GLY A 18 -10.59 3.08 4.94
N LEU A 19 -10.82 3.02 3.62
CA LEU A 19 -11.93 2.28 3.04
C LEU A 19 -11.83 0.78 3.35
N ALA A 20 -10.64 0.19 3.24
CA ALA A 20 -10.43 -1.21 3.57
C ALA A 20 -10.74 -1.50 5.05
N TYR A 21 -10.32 -0.62 5.97
CA TYR A 21 -10.65 -0.74 7.39
C TYR A 21 -12.15 -0.57 7.67
N ALA A 22 -12.81 0.39 7.02
CA ALA A 22 -14.23 0.67 7.23
C ALA A 22 -15.14 -0.42 6.63
N ALA A 23 -14.83 -0.91 5.44
CA ALA A 23 -15.62 -1.92 4.75
C ALA A 23 -15.36 -3.34 5.28
N PHE A 24 -14.11 -3.66 5.67
CA PHE A 24 -13.69 -5.02 6.02
C PHE A 24 -12.83 -5.07 7.30
N PRO A 25 -13.36 -4.65 8.47
CA PRO A 25 -12.58 -4.58 9.71
C PRO A 25 -12.09 -5.96 10.20
N GLY A 26 -12.91 -7.00 10.04
CA GLY A 26 -12.56 -8.37 10.46
C GLY A 26 -11.37 -8.95 9.68
N PRO A 27 -11.42 -9.01 8.34
CA PRO A 27 -10.28 -9.39 7.50
C PRO A 27 -9.02 -8.58 7.78
N MET A 28 -9.13 -7.25 7.96
CA MET A 28 -7.97 -6.41 8.26
C MET A 28 -7.32 -6.76 9.60
N ARG A 29 -8.09 -6.98 10.67
CA ARG A 29 -7.50 -7.43 11.95
C ARG A 29 -6.73 -8.74 11.80
N ARG A 30 -7.26 -9.70 11.03
CA ARG A 30 -6.56 -10.97 10.76
C ARG A 30 -5.30 -10.77 9.93
N ALA A 31 -5.35 -9.93 8.90
CA ALA A 31 -4.20 -9.60 8.07
C ALA A 31 -3.08 -8.99 8.91
N MET A 32 -3.39 -8.01 9.76
CA MET A 32 -2.39 -7.39 10.66
C MET A 32 -1.78 -8.42 11.62
N ALA A 33 -2.60 -9.30 12.21
CA ALA A 33 -2.08 -10.37 13.07
C ALA A 33 -1.14 -11.33 12.32
N ALA A 34 -1.46 -11.66 11.07
CA ALA A 34 -0.60 -12.50 10.23
C ALA A 34 0.72 -11.79 9.87
N VAL A 35 0.67 -10.49 9.56
CA VAL A 35 1.86 -9.66 9.27
C VAL A 35 2.81 -9.62 10.47
N SER A 36 2.29 -9.49 11.70
CA SER A 36 3.11 -9.47 12.93
C SER A 36 3.87 -10.77 13.20
N LEU A 37 3.47 -11.88 12.58
CA LEU A 37 4.13 -13.18 12.72
C LEU A 37 5.18 -13.44 11.63
N GLN A 38 5.28 -12.56 10.62
CA GLN A 38 6.23 -12.75 9.53
C GLN A 38 7.64 -12.31 9.93
N PRO A 39 8.69 -13.06 9.52
CA PRO A 39 10.07 -12.62 9.67
C PRO A 39 10.32 -11.27 8.96
N GLU A 40 11.19 -10.43 9.52
CA GLU A 40 11.51 -9.11 8.94
C GLU A 40 11.96 -9.19 7.48
N GLN A 41 12.69 -10.24 7.11
CA GLN A 41 13.16 -10.44 5.74
C GLN A 41 12.01 -10.66 4.75
N ALA A 42 10.97 -11.40 5.15
CA ALA A 42 9.78 -11.61 4.33
C ALA A 42 9.01 -10.29 4.14
N LEU A 43 8.87 -9.50 5.21
CA LEU A 43 8.24 -8.18 5.15
C LEU A 43 9.01 -7.21 4.24
N ARG A 44 10.36 -7.21 4.33
CA ARG A 44 11.21 -6.41 3.44
C ARG A 44 11.03 -6.80 1.98
N LEU A 45 11.03 -8.10 1.66
CA LEU A 45 10.86 -8.56 0.28
C LEU A 45 9.47 -8.18 -0.25
N ALA A 46 8.41 -8.39 0.54
CA ALA A 46 7.06 -7.99 0.16
C ALA A 46 6.97 -6.48 -0.10
N GLY A 47 7.60 -5.66 0.75
CA GLY A 47 7.67 -4.21 0.59
C GLY A 47 8.40 -3.79 -0.68
N VAL A 48 9.54 -4.42 -1.00
CA VAL A 48 10.30 -4.14 -2.24
C VAL A 48 9.49 -4.51 -3.48
N VAL A 49 8.82 -5.67 -3.46
CA VAL A 49 7.96 -6.10 -4.58
C VAL A 49 6.78 -5.14 -4.76
N ALA A 50 6.12 -4.73 -3.67
CA ALA A 50 5.02 -3.77 -3.73
C ALA A 50 5.47 -2.40 -4.25
N LEU A 51 6.65 -1.92 -3.80
CA LEU A 51 7.25 -0.68 -4.29
C LEU A 51 7.54 -0.75 -5.79
N ALA A 52 8.18 -1.83 -6.26
CA ALA A 52 8.51 -2.02 -7.67
C ALA A 52 7.24 -2.07 -8.53
N ALA A 53 6.21 -2.80 -8.07
CA ALA A 53 4.92 -2.85 -8.76
C ALA A 53 4.23 -1.49 -8.81
N GLY A 54 4.23 -0.73 -7.71
CA GLY A 54 3.65 0.61 -7.65
C GLY A 54 4.32 1.57 -8.62
N VAL A 55 5.65 1.60 -8.64
CA VAL A 55 6.43 2.41 -9.59
C VAL A 55 6.15 1.99 -11.03
N PHE A 56 6.10 0.69 -11.30
CA PHE A 56 5.82 0.15 -12.64
C PHE A 56 4.42 0.54 -13.13
N ILE A 57 3.39 0.47 -12.28
CA ILE A 57 2.03 0.89 -12.63
C ILE A 57 2.00 2.40 -12.93
N VAL A 58 2.61 3.22 -12.08
CA VAL A 58 2.67 4.67 -12.32
C VAL A 58 3.41 4.98 -13.62
N TRP A 59 4.51 4.31 -13.90
CA TRP A 59 5.25 4.45 -15.16
C TRP A 59 4.39 4.08 -16.37
N LEU A 60 3.65 2.96 -16.32
CA LEU A 60 2.74 2.56 -17.40
C LEU A 60 1.61 3.57 -17.64
N VAL A 61 1.06 4.16 -16.58
CA VAL A 61 -0.06 5.11 -16.68
C VAL A 61 0.42 6.50 -17.10
N ARG A 62 1.60 6.93 -16.64
CA ARG A 62 2.10 8.30 -16.85
C ARG A 62 3.10 8.45 -17.99
N GLY A 63 3.68 7.36 -18.51
CA GLY A 63 4.47 7.28 -19.75
C GLY A 63 5.47 8.40 -19.95
#